data_AF-A0A3D3GFD6-F1
#
_entry.id   AF-A0A3D3GFD6-F1
#
_cell.length_a   1.000
_cell.length_b   1.000
_cell.length_c   1.000
_cell.angle_alpha   90.00
_cell.angle_beta   90.00
_cell.angle_gamma   90.00
#
_symmetry.space_group_name_H-M   'P 1'
#
loop_
_entity.id
_entity.type
_entity.pdbx_description
1 polymer ?
#
loop_
_entity_poly.entity_id
_entity_poly.type
_entity_poly.pdbx_seq_one_letter_code
_entity_poly.pdbx_strand_id
1 'polypeptide(L)'
;MVLSLVDHQNIMQAGGGVFRAFAIVIFFAIAGCSYPKGDSPGGTPPAPASNPGRERTDALIYSGPGSWGLEVETLSSILYEHGATYQQVSGQELDSFSLEQITKFRLLIFPGGDAWTLTRNLRGSTRNRLRIAVREHGLSYLGFCAGAWAAITPDPVVDDQSYGFGIVTGPIQEQSYLQRQGREYALSLAQFPDGRSRELLWFGGPVTPAIPGGVIARYPDGKPAITQLRAGRGFVLLSGFHPAITREILQELGLNKLEAVAPAFAWQMIQAGLSQRDLPAFP
;
A
#
# COMPACT_ATOMS: atom_id res chain seq x y z
N MET A 1 -22.01 65.09 4.84
CA MET A 1 -22.70 65.78 3.75
C MET A 1 -22.79 64.80 2.58
N VAL A 2 -24.02 64.31 2.34
CA VAL A 2 -24.61 63.89 1.06
C VAL A 2 -23.90 62.81 0.21
N LEU A 3 -24.53 61.62 0.25
CA LEU A 3 -24.78 60.65 -0.83
C LEU A 3 -24.56 61.13 -2.28
N SER A 4 -24.15 60.22 -3.16
CA SER A 4 -24.91 60.01 -4.41
C SER A 4 -24.54 58.68 -5.09
N LEU A 5 -25.52 57.78 -5.15
CA LEU A 5 -25.63 56.76 -6.18
C LEU A 5 -26.03 57.44 -7.51
N VAL A 6 -25.50 56.96 -8.63
CA VAL A 6 -26.24 56.99 -9.90
C VAL A 6 -26.28 55.58 -10.46
N ASP A 7 -27.49 55.07 -10.45
CA ASP A 7 -27.99 53.91 -11.18
C ASP A 7 -28.47 54.41 -12.56
N HIS A 8 -28.23 53.65 -13.64
CA HIS A 8 -29.07 53.65 -14.85
C HIS A 8 -28.69 52.49 -15.79
N GLN A 9 -29.42 51.40 -15.60
CA GLN A 9 -30.23 50.68 -16.60
C GLN A 9 -29.79 50.58 -18.09
N ASN A 10 -29.76 49.31 -18.52
CA ASN A 10 -30.37 48.72 -19.72
C ASN A 10 -29.95 49.16 -21.13
N ILE A 11 -29.25 48.24 -21.82
CA ILE A 11 -29.51 47.96 -23.24
C ILE A 11 -29.68 46.44 -23.41
N MET A 12 -30.90 46.03 -23.72
CA MET A 12 -31.22 44.75 -24.36
C MET A 12 -31.04 44.90 -25.87
N GLN A 13 -30.32 44.00 -26.53
CA GLN A 13 -30.88 43.07 -27.53
C GLN A 13 -29.82 42.41 -28.44
N ALA A 14 -30.07 41.11 -28.64
CA ALA A 14 -29.90 40.32 -29.87
C ALA A 14 -28.49 40.03 -30.41
N GLY A 15 -28.10 38.75 -30.30
CA GLY A 15 -27.04 38.15 -31.09
C GLY A 15 -26.93 36.66 -30.78
N GLY A 16 -27.55 35.82 -31.60
CA GLY A 16 -27.50 34.36 -31.46
C GLY A 16 -26.07 33.83 -31.54
N GLY A 17 -25.71 33.02 -30.56
CA GLY A 17 -24.46 32.28 -30.55
C GLY A 17 -24.62 31.07 -29.67
N VAL A 18 -24.77 29.90 -30.29
CA VAL A 18 -24.73 28.61 -29.61
C VAL A 18 -23.31 28.47 -29.03
N PHE A 19 -23.12 28.87 -27.77
CA PHE A 19 -21.90 28.55 -27.03
C PHE A 19 -21.93 27.05 -26.73
N ARG A 20 -21.36 26.26 -27.64
CA ARG A 20 -20.93 24.89 -27.33
C ARG A 20 -19.87 25.01 -26.25
N ALA A 21 -20.25 24.75 -25.00
CA ALA A 21 -19.29 24.48 -23.94
C ALA A 21 -18.48 23.25 -24.36
N PHE A 22 -17.27 23.47 -24.87
CA PHE A 22 -16.28 22.41 -24.99
C PHE A 22 -15.90 22.02 -23.57
N ALA A 23 -16.50 20.94 -23.07
CA ALA A 23 -15.97 20.21 -21.94
C ALA A 23 -14.60 19.67 -22.38
N ILE A 24 -13.53 20.37 -22.01
CA ILE A 24 -12.18 19.83 -22.09
C ILE A 24 -12.11 18.73 -21.03
N VAL A 25 -12.36 17.49 -21.46
CA VAL A 25 -12.02 16.30 -20.68
C VAL A 25 -10.49 16.21 -20.69
N ILE A 26 -9.86 16.79 -19.68
CA ILE A 26 -8.45 16.57 -19.40
C ILE A 26 -8.33 15.12 -18.92
N PHE A 27 -7.89 14.23 -19.80
CA PHE A 27 -7.41 12.92 -19.41
C PHE A 27 -6.15 13.12 -18.56
N PHE A 28 -6.30 13.09 -17.24
CA PHE A 28 -5.17 12.80 -16.38
C PHE A 28 -4.76 11.36 -16.68
N ALA A 29 -3.64 11.19 -17.38
CA ALA A 29 -2.92 9.92 -17.38
C ALA A 29 -2.59 9.63 -15.92
N ILE A 30 -3.28 8.65 -15.35
CA ILE A 30 -3.13 8.23 -13.96
C ILE A 30 -1.80 7.48 -13.94
N ALA A 31 -0.75 8.20 -13.58
CA ALA A 31 0.62 7.71 -13.57
C ALA A 31 0.77 6.68 -12.45
N GLY A 32 0.59 5.42 -12.82
CA GLY A 32 0.94 4.32 -11.94
C GLY A 32 2.45 4.21 -11.78
N CYS A 33 2.88 3.76 -10.61
CA CYS A 33 4.27 3.39 -10.39
C CYS A 33 4.63 2.29 -11.41
N SER A 34 5.42 2.63 -12.43
CA SER A 34 5.84 1.70 -13.48
C SER A 34 7.07 0.96 -12.96
N TYR A 35 6.97 -0.37 -12.82
CA TYR A 35 8.06 -1.22 -12.37
C TYR A 35 8.58 -2.08 -13.54
N PRO A 36 9.90 -2.33 -13.62
CA PRO A 36 10.45 -3.25 -14.59
C PRO A 36 9.98 -4.69 -14.32
N LYS A 37 9.70 -5.44 -15.40
CA LYS A 37 9.51 -6.90 -15.35
C LYS A 37 10.88 -7.54 -15.42
N GLY A 38 11.31 -8.19 -14.34
CA GLY A 38 12.54 -9.00 -14.29
C GLY A 38 12.21 -10.48 -14.10
N ASP A 39 13.09 -11.36 -14.61
CA ASP A 39 13.06 -12.80 -14.40
C ASP A 39 14.05 -13.18 -13.28
N SER A 40 13.62 -14.03 -12.34
CA SER A 40 14.40 -14.45 -11.15
C SER A 40 15.70 -15.21 -11.48
N PRO A 41 16.87 -14.86 -10.88
CA PRO A 41 18.11 -15.64 -11.01
C PRO A 41 18.16 -16.82 -10.01
N GLY A 42 18.69 -17.97 -10.46
CA GLY A 42 18.64 -19.25 -9.75
C GLY A 42 19.65 -19.46 -8.61
N GLY A 43 19.33 -20.44 -7.75
CA GLY A 43 20.20 -21.01 -6.71
C GLY A 43 19.50 -21.97 -5.73
N THR A 44 18.21 -21.79 -5.53
CA THR A 44 17.29 -22.65 -4.74
C THR A 44 16.07 -22.93 -5.62
N PRO A 45 15.38 -24.09 -5.54
CA PRO A 45 14.09 -24.23 -6.19
C PRO A 45 13.21 -23.05 -5.78
N PRO A 46 12.61 -22.30 -6.73
CA PRO A 46 11.78 -21.16 -6.38
C PRO A 46 10.66 -21.65 -5.47
N ALA A 47 10.34 -20.87 -4.44
CA ALA A 47 9.21 -21.17 -3.58
C ALA A 47 7.96 -21.33 -4.47
N PRO A 48 7.07 -22.29 -4.18
CA PRO A 48 5.87 -22.47 -4.98
C PRO A 48 5.02 -21.20 -4.91
N ALA A 49 4.22 -20.92 -5.95
CA ALA A 49 3.31 -19.79 -5.94
C ALA A 49 2.31 -19.84 -4.76
N SER A 50 2.02 -21.03 -4.24
CA SER A 50 1.26 -21.21 -3.00
C SER A 50 1.73 -22.47 -2.27
N ASN A 51 1.71 -22.41 -0.94
CA ASN A 51 2.01 -23.52 -0.04
C ASN A 51 0.90 -23.59 1.02
N PRO A 52 -0.35 -23.95 0.64
CA PRO A 52 -1.47 -23.94 1.56
C PRO A 52 -1.29 -25.00 2.66
N GLY A 53 -1.72 -24.66 3.88
CA GLY A 53 -1.71 -25.61 4.98
C GLY A 53 -2.87 -26.59 4.89
N ARG A 54 -2.71 -27.79 5.47
CA ARG A 54 -3.76 -28.84 5.42
C ARG A 54 -5.03 -28.46 6.17
N GLU A 55 -4.86 -27.91 7.38
CA GLU A 55 -5.97 -27.52 8.26
C GLU A 55 -6.25 -26.01 8.19
N ARG A 56 -5.19 -25.21 8.05
CA ARG A 56 -5.25 -23.75 7.98
C ARG A 56 -4.05 -23.21 7.21
N THR A 57 -4.32 -22.23 6.37
CA THR A 57 -3.27 -21.43 5.70
C THR A 57 -3.00 -20.17 6.51
N ASP A 58 -1.73 -19.86 6.77
CA ASP A 58 -1.34 -18.74 7.63
C ASP A 58 -1.55 -17.40 6.95
N ALA A 59 -1.07 -17.23 5.72
CA ALA A 59 -1.10 -15.96 5.01
C ALA A 59 -1.84 -16.03 3.66
N LEU A 60 -2.53 -14.94 3.31
CA LEU A 60 -3.09 -14.69 1.99
C LEU A 60 -2.31 -13.53 1.36
N ILE A 61 -1.64 -13.76 0.23
CA ILE A 61 -0.84 -12.76 -0.48
C ILE A 61 -1.59 -12.32 -1.72
N TYR A 62 -1.89 -11.02 -1.85
CA TYR A 62 -2.42 -10.50 -3.11
C TYR A 62 -1.33 -10.52 -4.19
N SER A 63 -1.61 -11.19 -5.31
CA SER A 63 -0.72 -11.32 -6.47
C SER A 63 -1.39 -10.89 -7.79
N GLY A 64 -2.54 -10.21 -7.70
CA GLY A 64 -3.30 -9.74 -8.85
C GLY A 64 -2.71 -8.48 -9.52
N PRO A 65 -3.40 -7.94 -10.54
CA PRO A 65 -3.00 -6.71 -11.22
C PRO A 65 -2.68 -5.56 -10.26
N GLY A 66 -1.64 -4.81 -10.59
CA GLY A 66 -1.13 -3.71 -9.77
C GLY A 66 -0.13 -4.14 -8.71
N SER A 67 0.10 -5.44 -8.50
CA SER A 67 1.17 -5.93 -7.61
C SER A 67 2.53 -5.85 -8.29
N TRP A 68 3.60 -5.58 -7.53
CA TRP A 68 4.97 -5.79 -8.00
C TRP A 68 5.38 -7.26 -7.86
N GLY A 69 5.50 -7.97 -8.99
CA GLY A 69 5.71 -9.42 -9.02
C GLY A 69 6.94 -9.90 -8.25
N LEU A 70 8.07 -9.20 -8.36
CA LEU A 70 9.32 -9.56 -7.65
C LEU A 70 9.14 -9.51 -6.11
N GLU A 71 8.35 -8.57 -5.60
CA GLU A 71 8.05 -8.54 -4.17
C GLU A 71 7.10 -9.67 -3.75
N VAL A 72 6.14 -10.05 -4.60
CA VAL A 72 5.28 -11.22 -4.36
C VAL A 72 6.10 -12.52 -4.29
N GLU A 73 7.04 -12.70 -5.21
CA GLU A 73 7.95 -13.85 -5.23
C GLU A 73 8.83 -13.88 -3.98
N THR A 74 9.37 -12.73 -3.57
CA THR A 74 10.22 -12.65 -2.39
C THR A 74 9.43 -12.89 -1.10
N LEU A 75 8.22 -12.33 -0.98
CA LEU A 75 7.34 -12.59 0.18
C LEU A 75 6.96 -14.07 0.29
N SER A 76 6.70 -14.72 -0.85
CA SER A 76 6.43 -16.16 -0.91
C SER A 76 7.64 -16.97 -0.44
N SER A 77 8.84 -16.58 -0.90
CA SER A 77 10.10 -17.22 -0.49
C SER A 77 10.37 -17.06 1.01
N ILE A 78 10.21 -15.84 1.55
CA ILE A 78 10.35 -15.58 3.00
C ILE A 78 9.40 -16.46 3.81
N LEU A 79 8.11 -16.52 3.42
CA LEU A 79 7.13 -17.37 4.12
C LEU A 79 7.52 -18.86 4.04
N TYR A 80 7.91 -19.33 2.86
CA TYR A 80 8.29 -20.71 2.63
C TYR A 80 9.53 -21.12 3.45
N GLU A 81 10.59 -20.31 3.41
CA GLU A 81 11.85 -20.55 4.13
C GLU A 81 11.66 -20.57 5.65
N HIS A 82 10.69 -19.81 6.16
CA HIS A 82 10.34 -19.78 7.58
C HIS A 82 9.23 -20.78 7.96
N GLY A 83 8.82 -21.66 7.05
CA GLY A 83 7.85 -22.73 7.31
C GLY A 83 6.40 -22.26 7.48
N ALA A 84 6.09 -21.01 7.11
CA ALA A 84 4.73 -20.50 7.12
C ALA A 84 3.97 -20.96 5.87
N THR A 85 2.68 -21.26 6.04
CA THR A 85 1.81 -21.65 4.92
C THR A 85 1.17 -20.41 4.30
N TYR A 86 1.01 -20.39 2.98
CA TYR A 86 0.45 -19.24 2.29
C TYR A 86 -0.28 -19.61 1.02
N GLN A 87 -1.19 -18.72 0.64
CA GLN A 87 -1.89 -18.77 -0.63
C GLN A 87 -1.73 -17.42 -1.32
N GLN A 88 -1.31 -17.43 -2.58
CA GLN A 88 -1.41 -16.28 -3.44
C GLN A 88 -2.83 -16.19 -4.02
N VAL A 89 -3.32 -14.97 -4.24
CA VAL A 89 -4.67 -14.72 -4.75
C VAL A 89 -4.70 -13.52 -5.68
N SER A 90 -5.35 -13.68 -6.83
CA SER A 90 -5.65 -12.58 -7.75
C SER A 90 -6.86 -11.75 -7.28
N GLY A 91 -7.09 -10.60 -7.91
CA GLY A 91 -8.27 -9.78 -7.62
C GLY A 91 -9.59 -10.51 -7.93
N GLN A 92 -9.63 -11.29 -9.02
CA GLN A 92 -10.80 -12.06 -9.41
C GLN A 92 -11.13 -13.18 -8.41
N GLU A 93 -10.11 -13.89 -7.92
CA GLU A 93 -10.28 -14.92 -6.91
C GLU A 93 -10.71 -14.31 -5.58
N LEU A 94 -10.07 -13.21 -5.15
CA LEU A 94 -10.43 -12.52 -3.91
C LEU A 94 -11.86 -11.95 -3.98
N ASP A 95 -12.30 -11.49 -5.16
CA ASP A 95 -13.67 -11.08 -5.41
C ASP A 95 -14.69 -12.21 -5.24
N SER A 96 -14.28 -13.46 -5.45
CA SER A 96 -15.12 -14.64 -5.25
C SER A 96 -15.15 -15.12 -3.79
N PHE A 97 -14.19 -14.69 -2.95
CA PHE A 97 -14.13 -15.14 -1.57
C PHE A 97 -15.24 -14.50 -0.72
N SER A 98 -15.91 -15.35 0.06
CA SER A 98 -16.77 -14.94 1.15
C SER A 98 -15.95 -14.36 2.31
N LEU A 99 -16.62 -13.64 3.21
CA LEU A 99 -16.00 -13.15 4.44
C LEU A 99 -15.47 -14.30 5.31
N GLU A 100 -16.17 -15.44 5.36
CA GLU A 100 -15.73 -16.63 6.08
C GLU A 100 -14.44 -17.20 5.48
N GLN A 101 -14.31 -17.21 4.15
CA GLN A 101 -13.08 -17.67 3.50
C GLN A 101 -11.89 -16.75 3.82
N ILE A 102 -12.11 -15.42 3.77
CA ILE A 102 -11.06 -14.43 4.09
C ILE A 102 -10.61 -14.54 5.55
N THR A 103 -11.52 -14.81 6.48
CA THR A 103 -11.21 -14.83 7.93
C THR A 103 -10.56 -16.14 8.40
N LYS A 104 -10.41 -17.15 7.53
CA LYS A 104 -9.64 -18.37 7.83
C LYS A 104 -8.14 -18.10 7.91
N PHE A 105 -7.64 -17.09 7.20
CA PHE A 105 -6.23 -16.69 7.23
C PHE A 105 -5.87 -15.94 8.52
N ARG A 106 -4.59 -15.93 8.89
CA ARG A 106 -4.06 -15.12 10.01
C ARG A 106 -3.67 -13.73 9.56
N LEU A 107 -3.11 -13.65 8.36
CA LEU A 107 -2.51 -12.45 7.80
C LEU A 107 -2.90 -12.28 6.34
N LEU A 108 -3.31 -11.07 5.99
CA LEU A 108 -3.50 -10.60 4.63
C LEU A 108 -2.32 -9.70 4.25
N ILE A 109 -1.60 -10.04 3.19
CA ILE A 109 -0.43 -9.31 2.72
C ILE A 109 -0.75 -8.67 1.37
N PHE A 110 -0.63 -7.34 1.30
CA PHE A 110 -0.65 -6.60 0.05
C PHE A 110 0.76 -6.05 -0.24
N PRO A 111 1.38 -6.46 -1.35
CA PRO A 111 2.68 -5.95 -1.75
C PRO A 111 2.56 -4.49 -2.21
N GLY A 112 3.70 -3.89 -2.51
CA GLY A 112 3.76 -2.69 -3.30
C GLY A 112 3.43 -2.94 -4.77
N GLY A 113 3.63 -1.91 -5.60
CA GLY A 113 3.20 -1.92 -6.99
C GLY A 113 2.48 -0.62 -7.36
N ASP A 114 1.52 -0.72 -8.27
CA ASP A 114 0.65 0.38 -8.66
C ASP A 114 -0.65 0.38 -7.85
N ALA A 115 -0.75 1.32 -6.92
CA ALA A 115 -1.86 1.43 -5.99
C ALA A 115 -3.21 1.69 -6.67
N TRP A 116 -3.23 2.42 -7.79
CA TRP A 116 -4.46 2.67 -8.53
C TRP A 116 -4.98 1.41 -9.21
N THR A 117 -4.11 0.69 -9.93
CA THR A 117 -4.46 -0.59 -10.54
C THR A 117 -4.88 -1.59 -9.46
N LEU A 118 -4.11 -1.70 -8.38
CA LEU A 118 -4.40 -2.61 -7.27
C LEU A 118 -5.79 -2.37 -6.66
N THR A 119 -6.15 -1.11 -6.38
CA THR A 119 -7.46 -0.79 -5.78
C THR A 119 -8.63 -0.90 -6.76
N ARG A 120 -8.42 -0.58 -8.04
CA ARG A 120 -9.47 -0.67 -9.09
C ARG A 120 -9.76 -2.08 -9.57
N ASN A 121 -8.82 -3.01 -9.38
CA ASN A 121 -9.01 -4.42 -9.72
C ASN A 121 -9.72 -5.23 -8.62
N LEU A 122 -10.26 -4.56 -7.60
CA LEU A 122 -11.11 -5.18 -6.57
C LEU A 122 -12.49 -4.52 -6.55
N ARG A 123 -13.55 -5.33 -6.50
CA ARG A 123 -14.92 -4.83 -6.32
C ARG A 123 -15.04 -4.05 -5.01
N GLY A 124 -15.91 -3.06 -4.98
CA GLY A 124 -16.24 -2.31 -3.75
C GLY A 124 -16.69 -3.24 -2.61
N SER A 125 -17.49 -4.26 -2.93
CA SER A 125 -17.93 -5.26 -1.94
C SER A 125 -16.77 -6.08 -1.37
N THR A 126 -15.75 -6.38 -2.17
CA THR A 126 -14.55 -7.11 -1.73
C THR A 126 -13.72 -6.26 -0.80
N ARG A 127 -13.49 -4.99 -1.14
CA ARG A 127 -12.82 -4.03 -0.26
C ARG A 127 -13.54 -3.88 1.08
N ASN A 128 -14.87 -3.82 1.06
CA ASN A 128 -15.67 -3.82 2.28
C ASN A 128 -15.50 -5.12 3.09
N ARG A 129 -15.49 -6.29 2.45
CA ARG A 129 -15.22 -7.58 3.14
C ARG A 129 -13.84 -7.61 3.77
N LEU A 130 -12.80 -7.11 3.11
CA LEU A 130 -11.45 -7.04 3.68
C LEU A 130 -11.42 -6.12 4.90
N ARG A 131 -12.09 -4.96 4.83
CA ARG A 131 -12.23 -4.04 5.96
C ARG A 131 -12.91 -4.70 7.15
N ILE A 132 -14.05 -5.36 6.94
CA ILE A 132 -14.79 -6.09 7.97
C ILE A 132 -13.94 -7.23 8.54
N ALA A 133 -13.27 -8.01 7.69
CA ALA A 133 -12.40 -9.11 8.13
C ALA A 133 -11.30 -8.62 9.09
N VAL A 134 -10.67 -7.49 8.78
CA VAL A 134 -9.64 -6.90 9.64
C VAL A 134 -10.27 -6.29 10.89
N ARG A 135 -11.20 -5.34 10.73
CA ARG A 135 -11.73 -4.54 11.83
C ARG A 135 -12.58 -5.33 12.81
N GLU A 136 -13.37 -6.28 12.33
CA GLU A 136 -14.42 -6.96 13.12
C GLU A 136 -14.10 -8.43 13.40
N HIS A 137 -13.31 -9.09 12.55
CA HIS A 137 -12.93 -10.50 12.72
C HIS A 137 -11.48 -10.73 13.15
N GLY A 138 -10.68 -9.66 13.23
CA GLY A 138 -9.32 -9.74 13.77
C GLY A 138 -8.28 -10.33 12.82
N LEU A 139 -8.56 -10.37 11.52
CA LEU A 139 -7.55 -10.67 10.50
C LEU A 139 -6.43 -9.63 10.58
N SER A 140 -5.17 -10.06 10.59
CA SER A 140 -4.05 -9.12 10.50
C SER A 140 -3.85 -8.62 9.07
N TYR A 141 -3.33 -7.41 8.91
CA TYR A 141 -3.01 -6.82 7.61
C TYR A 141 -1.55 -6.37 7.57
N LEU A 142 -0.85 -6.66 6.48
CA LEU A 142 0.48 -6.14 6.18
C LEU A 142 0.47 -5.51 4.77
N GLY A 143 0.74 -4.21 4.70
CA GLY A 143 0.85 -3.48 3.44
C GLY A 143 2.24 -2.91 3.23
N PHE A 144 2.82 -3.15 2.06
CA PHE A 144 4.04 -2.48 1.59
C PHE A 144 3.70 -1.47 0.50
N CYS A 145 4.28 -0.27 0.56
CA CYS A 145 4.13 0.81 -0.43
C CYS A 145 2.67 0.98 -0.90
N ALA A 146 2.33 0.52 -2.12
CA ALA A 146 0.96 0.54 -2.65
C ALA A 146 -0.06 -0.18 -1.76
N GLY A 147 0.29 -1.32 -1.16
CA GLY A 147 -0.54 -2.01 -0.18
C GLY A 147 -0.73 -1.21 1.11
N ALA A 148 0.29 -0.46 1.55
CA ALA A 148 0.11 0.46 2.68
C ALA A 148 -0.81 1.63 2.31
N TRP A 149 -0.63 2.19 1.12
CA TRP A 149 -1.46 3.28 0.59
C TRP A 149 -2.91 2.83 0.49
N ALA A 150 -3.15 1.63 -0.07
CA ALA A 150 -4.49 1.09 -0.23
C ALA A 150 -5.21 0.88 1.10
N ALA A 151 -4.51 0.59 2.19
CA ALA A 151 -5.15 0.39 3.49
C ALA A 151 -5.67 1.68 4.15
N ILE A 152 -5.08 2.84 3.80
CA ILE A 152 -5.32 4.12 4.48
C ILE A 152 -6.36 4.93 3.70
N THR A 153 -7.45 5.33 4.36
CA THR A 153 -8.44 6.26 3.78
C THR A 153 -8.97 7.25 4.81
N PRO A 154 -9.45 8.44 4.41
CA PRO A 154 -10.18 9.32 5.32
C PRO A 154 -11.48 8.69 5.82
N ASP A 155 -11.93 9.11 7.00
CA ASP A 155 -13.27 8.83 7.50
C ASP A 155 -14.22 10.03 7.23
N PRO A 156 -15.53 9.80 7.00
CA PRO A 156 -16.11 8.48 6.76
C PRO A 156 -15.59 7.91 5.45
N VAL A 157 -15.48 6.58 5.36
CA VAL A 157 -15.26 5.93 4.07
C VAL A 157 -16.43 6.30 3.17
N VAL A 158 -16.20 7.26 2.28
CA VAL A 158 -17.15 7.58 1.22
C VAL A 158 -17.20 6.35 0.33
N ASP A 159 -18.40 5.93 -0.07
CA ASP A 159 -18.65 4.80 -0.99
C ASP A 159 -18.07 5.04 -2.40
N ASP A 160 -17.24 6.08 -2.52
CA ASP A 160 -16.40 6.36 -3.66
C ASP A 160 -15.34 5.28 -3.79
N GLN A 161 -15.53 4.48 -4.84
CA GLN A 161 -14.63 3.45 -5.30
C GLN A 161 -13.19 3.96 -5.53
N SER A 162 -12.96 5.27 -5.49
CA SER A 162 -11.67 5.93 -5.75
C SER A 162 -10.63 5.77 -4.63
N TYR A 163 -11.00 5.46 -3.38
CA TYR A 163 -10.04 5.51 -2.27
C TYR A 163 -9.94 4.20 -1.49
N GLY A 164 -8.83 3.48 -1.71
CA GLY A 164 -8.34 2.40 -0.84
C GLY A 164 -9.34 1.33 -0.39
N PHE A 165 -9.00 0.68 0.73
CA PHE A 165 -9.75 -0.37 1.43
C PHE A 165 -10.38 0.16 2.71
N GLY A 166 -9.88 1.28 3.25
CA GLY A 166 -10.36 1.89 4.49
C GLY A 166 -10.23 0.97 5.69
N ILE A 167 -9.10 0.26 5.78
CA ILE A 167 -8.75 -0.57 6.94
C ILE A 167 -8.36 0.35 8.10
N VAL A 168 -7.58 1.38 7.80
CA VAL A 168 -7.10 2.38 8.76
C VAL A 168 -7.52 3.78 8.31
N THR A 169 -7.95 4.58 9.28
CA THR A 169 -8.28 5.98 9.06
C THR A 169 -7.00 6.81 8.95
N GLY A 170 -6.88 7.61 7.90
CA GLY A 170 -5.76 8.52 7.71
C GLY A 170 -5.97 9.48 6.54
N PRO A 171 -5.06 10.45 6.34
CA PRO A 171 -5.21 11.42 5.26
C PRO A 171 -5.05 10.74 3.89
N ILE A 172 -5.61 11.37 2.86
CA ILE A 172 -5.33 10.99 1.46
C ILE A 172 -3.83 11.12 1.25
N GLN A 173 -3.22 10.03 0.82
CA GLN A 173 -1.79 9.93 0.60
C GLN A 173 -1.48 10.32 -0.85
N GLU A 174 -0.48 11.19 -1.02
CA GLU A 174 -0.02 11.57 -2.35
C GLU A 174 1.11 10.64 -2.82
N GLN A 175 1.07 10.23 -4.09
CA GLN A 175 1.98 9.22 -4.68
C GLN A 175 3.01 9.81 -5.65
N SER A 176 3.00 11.13 -5.88
CA SER A 176 3.80 11.77 -6.92
C SER A 176 5.07 12.45 -6.40
N TYR A 177 5.41 12.29 -5.11
CA TYR A 177 6.57 12.94 -4.50
C TYR A 177 7.88 12.68 -5.27
N LEU A 178 8.25 11.42 -5.50
CA LEU A 178 9.46 11.08 -6.24
C LEU A 178 9.35 11.47 -7.72
N GLN A 179 8.18 11.26 -8.33
CA GLN A 179 7.93 11.62 -9.74
C GLN A 179 8.12 13.13 -9.98
N ARG A 180 7.67 14.00 -9.06
CA ARG A 180 7.91 15.45 -9.13
C ARG A 180 9.39 15.82 -9.02
N GLN A 181 10.22 14.94 -8.50
CA GLN A 181 11.67 15.09 -8.46
C GLN A 181 12.36 14.43 -9.68
N GLY A 182 11.60 13.88 -10.63
CA GLY A 182 12.12 13.13 -11.77
C GLY A 182 12.76 11.80 -11.37
N ARG A 183 12.32 11.19 -10.26
CA ARG A 183 12.85 9.92 -9.74
C ARG A 183 11.74 8.87 -9.69
N GLU A 184 12.07 7.64 -10.05
CA GLU A 184 11.14 6.50 -9.93
C GLU A 184 11.28 5.80 -8.57
N TYR A 185 12.49 5.72 -8.05
CA TYR A 185 12.81 5.12 -6.76
C TYR A 185 14.02 5.78 -6.11
N ALA A 186 14.20 5.51 -4.81
CA ALA A 186 15.37 5.90 -4.05
C ALA A 186 15.67 4.87 -2.95
N LEU A 187 16.90 4.87 -2.48
CA LEU A 187 17.23 4.35 -1.15
C LEU A 187 17.04 5.50 -0.16
N SER A 188 16.20 5.30 0.84
CA SER A 188 15.90 6.34 1.83
C SER A 188 16.09 5.78 3.24
N LEU A 189 16.63 6.63 4.12
CA LEU A 189 17.03 6.24 5.46
C LEU A 189 15.79 6.08 6.37
N ALA A 190 15.58 4.85 6.83
CA ALA A 190 14.64 4.53 7.90
C ALA A 190 15.36 4.65 9.26
N GLN A 191 14.78 5.42 10.18
CA GLN A 191 15.26 5.60 11.55
C GLN A 191 14.41 4.76 12.52
N PHE A 192 15.06 3.99 13.40
CA PHE A 192 14.42 3.07 14.34
C PHE A 192 14.49 3.58 15.79
N PRO A 193 13.62 3.11 16.70
CA PRO A 193 13.54 3.60 18.09
C PRO A 193 14.78 3.33 18.93
N ASP A 194 15.63 2.38 18.55
CA ASP A 194 16.89 2.07 19.23
C ASP A 194 18.07 2.94 18.76
N GLY A 195 17.79 3.98 17.96
CA GLY A 195 18.78 4.89 17.40
C GLY A 195 19.51 4.33 16.17
N ARG A 196 19.23 3.10 15.74
CA ARG A 196 19.78 2.57 14.49
C ARG A 196 19.07 3.16 13.29
N SER A 197 19.77 3.15 12.18
CA SER A 197 19.25 3.58 10.88
C SER A 197 19.59 2.54 9.83
N ARG A 198 18.73 2.40 8.82
CA ARG A 198 19.00 1.58 7.63
C ARG A 198 18.38 2.22 6.42
N GLU A 199 19.07 2.20 5.30
CA GLU A 199 18.43 2.56 4.04
C GLU A 199 17.52 1.45 3.55
N LEU A 200 16.32 1.79 3.13
CA LEU A 200 15.38 0.85 2.53
C LEU A 200 14.96 1.36 1.16
N LEU A 201 14.64 0.45 0.25
CA LEU A 201 14.10 0.81 -1.05
C LEU A 201 12.74 1.48 -0.89
N TRP A 202 12.58 2.59 -1.60
CA TRP A 202 11.43 3.46 -1.52
C TRP A 202 11.01 3.92 -2.92
N PHE A 203 9.78 3.57 -3.31
CA PHE A 203 9.15 4.00 -4.56
C PHE A 203 8.16 5.15 -4.33
N GLY A 204 8.34 5.94 -3.27
CA GLY A 204 7.40 7.00 -2.93
C GLY A 204 6.16 6.51 -2.17
N GLY A 205 6.29 5.40 -1.44
CA GLY A 205 5.23 4.89 -0.55
C GLY A 205 4.81 5.91 0.52
N PRO A 206 3.63 5.71 1.15
CA PRO A 206 2.95 6.74 1.94
C PRO A 206 3.68 7.10 3.24
N VAL A 207 3.26 8.23 3.82
CA VAL A 207 3.45 8.52 5.24
C VAL A 207 2.41 7.74 6.02
N THR A 208 2.85 6.85 6.90
CA THR A 208 1.95 5.99 7.67
C THR A 208 1.34 6.76 8.85
N PRO A 209 0.24 6.28 9.46
CA PRO A 209 -0.38 6.95 10.59
C PRO A 209 0.60 7.16 11.76
N ALA A 210 0.55 8.34 12.38
CA ALA A 210 1.29 8.65 13.58
C ALA A 210 0.47 8.22 14.81
N ILE A 211 0.78 7.06 15.38
CA ILE A 211 0.14 6.53 16.58
C ILE A 211 1.20 6.41 17.69
N PRO A 212 0.97 6.93 18.90
CA PRO A 212 1.86 6.74 20.04
C PRO A 212 2.13 5.25 20.29
N GLY A 213 3.39 4.88 20.53
CA GLY A 213 3.81 3.49 20.66
C GLY A 213 3.67 2.62 19.40
N GLY A 214 3.30 3.19 18.25
CA GLY A 214 3.01 2.44 17.01
C GLY A 214 3.99 2.69 15.87
N VAL A 215 4.79 3.76 15.91
CA VAL A 215 5.72 4.08 14.82
C VAL A 215 6.98 3.20 14.95
N ILE A 216 7.20 2.27 14.03
CA ILE A 216 8.37 1.37 14.01
C ILE A 216 9.58 2.05 13.37
N ALA A 217 9.35 2.84 12.32
CA ALA A 217 10.40 3.58 11.64
C ALA A 217 9.91 4.93 11.13
N ARG A 218 10.83 5.90 11.05
CA ARG A 218 10.60 7.23 10.50
C ARG A 218 11.43 7.47 9.24
N TYR A 219 10.88 8.29 8.34
CA TYR A 219 11.61 8.90 7.23
C TYR A 219 12.64 9.93 7.75
N PRO A 220 13.58 10.40 6.92
CA PRO A 220 14.56 11.41 7.33
C PRO A 220 13.96 12.74 7.81
N ASP A 221 12.75 13.08 7.35
CA ASP A 221 12.01 14.27 7.78
C ASP A 221 11.24 14.06 9.10
N GLY A 222 11.42 12.91 9.76
CA GLY A 222 10.81 12.56 11.03
C GLY A 222 9.38 12.04 10.92
N LYS A 223 8.78 12.00 9.73
CA LYS A 223 7.42 11.46 9.54
C LYS A 223 7.40 9.92 9.67
N PRO A 224 6.29 9.31 10.11
CA PRO A 224 6.18 7.86 10.17
C PRO A 224 6.31 7.23 8.78
N ALA A 225 7.18 6.23 8.70
CA ALA A 225 7.42 5.45 7.48
C ALA A 225 6.92 4.01 7.62
N ILE A 226 7.01 3.45 8.83
CA ILE A 226 6.48 2.13 9.17
C ILE A 226 5.71 2.27 10.47
N THR A 227 4.44 1.86 10.47
CA THR A 227 3.55 1.93 11.63
C THR A 227 2.88 0.58 11.86
N GLN A 228 2.81 0.16 13.12
CA GLN A 228 1.88 -0.84 13.60
C GLN A 228 0.73 -0.19 14.38
N LEU A 229 -0.46 -0.78 14.31
CA LEU A 229 -1.60 -0.36 15.12
C LEU A 229 -2.67 -1.45 15.20
N ARG A 230 -3.65 -1.23 16.08
CA ARG A 230 -4.91 -1.98 16.06
C ARG A 230 -5.95 -1.23 15.24
N ALA A 231 -6.54 -1.91 14.26
CA ALA A 231 -7.72 -1.45 13.55
C ALA A 231 -8.90 -2.33 13.98
N GLY A 232 -9.72 -1.84 14.91
CA GLY A 232 -10.69 -2.68 15.61
C GLY A 232 -9.97 -3.87 16.27
N ARG A 233 -10.35 -5.09 15.89
CA ARG A 233 -9.75 -6.34 16.39
C ARG A 233 -8.49 -6.76 15.63
N GLY A 234 -8.25 -6.21 14.44
CA GLY A 234 -7.13 -6.59 13.57
C GLY A 234 -5.81 -5.94 13.97
N PHE A 235 -4.71 -6.65 13.75
CA PHE A 235 -3.36 -6.11 13.88
C PHE A 235 -2.87 -5.66 12.49
N VAL A 236 -2.49 -4.39 12.37
CA VAL A 236 -2.15 -3.78 11.08
C VAL A 236 -0.72 -3.28 11.10
N LEU A 237 0.05 -3.66 10.08
CA LEU A 237 1.39 -3.18 9.79
C LEU A 237 1.37 -2.50 8.42
N LEU A 238 1.88 -1.27 8.37
CA LEU A 238 1.97 -0.46 7.16
C LEU A 238 3.41 -0.01 6.99
N SER A 239 3.96 -0.18 5.80
CA SER A 239 5.30 0.30 5.47
C SER A 239 5.26 1.05 4.15
N GLY A 240 5.74 2.29 4.13
CA GLY A 240 6.02 3.00 2.89
C GLY A 240 7.28 2.50 2.18
N PHE A 241 8.13 1.76 2.88
CA PHE A 241 9.31 1.10 2.33
C PHE A 241 9.02 -0.32 1.84
N HIS A 242 9.98 -0.88 1.08
CA HIS A 242 10.00 -2.28 0.64
C HIS A 242 11.11 -3.06 1.36
N PRO A 243 10.91 -3.49 2.61
CA PRO A 243 11.93 -4.26 3.33
C PRO A 243 12.11 -5.68 2.79
N ALA A 244 11.18 -6.17 1.99
CA ALA A 244 11.23 -7.52 1.43
C ALA A 244 12.24 -7.67 0.28
N ILE A 245 12.89 -6.59 -0.17
CA ILE A 245 13.79 -6.67 -1.34
C ILE A 245 15.02 -7.53 -1.11
N THR A 246 15.44 -8.23 -2.15
CA THR A 246 16.69 -9.01 -2.18
C THR A 246 17.83 -8.23 -2.82
N ARG A 247 19.02 -8.83 -2.84
CA ARG A 247 20.19 -8.29 -3.54
C ARG A 247 19.96 -8.25 -5.05
N GLU A 248 19.34 -9.29 -5.59
CA GLU A 248 19.09 -9.48 -7.01
C GLU A 248 18.17 -8.36 -7.52
N ILE A 249 17.11 -8.06 -6.77
CA ILE A 249 16.20 -6.94 -7.06
C ILE A 249 16.96 -5.60 -7.08
N LEU A 250 17.86 -5.35 -6.12
CA LEU A 250 18.67 -4.13 -6.15
C LEU A 250 19.56 -4.05 -7.37
N GLN A 251 20.19 -5.16 -7.76
CA GLN A 251 21.05 -5.22 -8.95
C GLN A 251 20.27 -4.95 -10.24
N GLU A 252 19.05 -5.48 -10.37
CA GLU A 252 18.16 -5.19 -11.50
C GLU A 252 17.77 -3.70 -11.58
N LEU A 253 17.67 -3.04 -10.42
CA LEU A 253 17.47 -1.59 -10.32
C LEU A 253 18.76 -0.77 -10.49
N GLY A 254 19.89 -1.41 -10.80
CA GLY A 254 21.19 -0.73 -10.92
C GLY A 254 21.72 -0.17 -9.58
N LEU A 255 21.20 -0.67 -8.45
CA LEU A 255 21.60 -0.29 -7.11
C LEU A 255 22.56 -1.33 -6.53
N ASN A 256 23.74 -0.90 -6.09
CA ASN A 256 24.79 -1.78 -5.57
C ASN A 256 24.99 -1.68 -4.05
N LYS A 257 23.91 -1.41 -3.30
CA LYS A 257 23.97 -1.05 -1.88
C LYS A 257 23.42 -2.17 -0.99
N LEU A 258 24.29 -3.11 -0.64
CA LEU A 258 23.92 -4.36 0.04
C LEU A 258 23.29 -4.16 1.42
N GLU A 259 23.62 -3.06 2.10
CA GLU A 259 23.03 -2.68 3.38
C GLU A 259 21.54 -2.32 3.30
N ALA A 260 21.02 -2.09 2.09
CA ALA A 260 19.60 -1.87 1.86
C ALA A 260 18.77 -3.16 1.75
N VAL A 261 19.43 -4.32 1.66
CA VAL A 261 18.77 -5.64 1.65
C VAL A 261 18.29 -5.96 3.06
N ALA A 262 16.98 -6.14 3.23
CA ALA A 262 16.35 -6.29 4.55
C ALA A 262 15.32 -7.43 4.70
N PRO A 263 15.43 -8.60 4.01
CA PRO A 263 14.39 -9.63 4.04
C PRO A 263 14.15 -10.19 5.46
N ALA A 264 15.18 -10.23 6.31
CA ALA A 264 15.01 -10.59 7.72
C ALA A 264 14.10 -9.62 8.50
N PHE A 265 14.11 -8.32 8.15
CA PHE A 265 13.20 -7.35 8.73
C PHE A 265 11.78 -7.49 8.17
N ALA A 266 11.64 -7.80 6.88
CA ALA A 266 10.34 -8.18 6.32
C ALA A 266 9.76 -9.42 7.01
N TRP A 267 10.58 -10.44 7.30
CA TRP A 267 10.15 -11.58 8.10
C TRP A 267 9.69 -11.18 9.50
N GLN A 268 10.41 -10.29 10.21
CA GLN A 268 9.96 -9.79 11.51
C GLN A 268 8.57 -9.15 11.44
N MET A 269 8.29 -8.38 10.39
CA MET A 269 6.97 -7.80 10.15
C MET A 269 5.91 -8.87 9.85
N ILE A 270 6.22 -9.86 9.01
CA ILE A 270 5.30 -10.99 8.72
C ILE A 270 5.00 -11.77 10.01
N GLN A 271 6.04 -12.12 10.78
CA GLN A 271 5.91 -12.86 12.04
C GLN A 271 5.08 -12.07 13.06
N ALA A 272 5.31 -10.75 13.17
CA ALA A 272 4.49 -9.85 13.98
C ALA A 272 3.02 -9.88 13.52
N GLY A 273 2.75 -9.82 12.22
CA GLY A 273 1.42 -9.97 11.64
C GLY A 273 0.75 -11.31 12.00
N LEU A 274 1.47 -12.42 11.82
CA LEU A 274 0.99 -13.78 12.09
C LEU A 274 0.70 -14.03 13.57
N SER A 275 1.50 -13.45 14.46
CA SER A 275 1.41 -13.64 15.91
C SER A 275 0.67 -12.50 16.64
N GLN A 276 0.33 -11.43 15.92
CA GLN A 276 -0.21 -10.18 16.46
C GLN A 276 0.62 -9.61 17.61
N ARG A 277 1.94 -9.64 17.44
CA ARG A 277 2.90 -9.13 18.42
C ARG A 277 3.51 -7.83 17.93
N ASP A 278 3.61 -6.90 18.86
CA ASP A 278 4.20 -5.59 18.63
C ASP A 278 5.70 -5.72 18.34
N LEU A 279 6.16 -5.00 17.33
CA LEU A 279 7.57 -4.70 17.10
C LEU A 279 7.99 -3.49 17.96
N PRO A 280 9.31 -3.31 18.19
CA PRO A 280 9.81 -2.10 18.81
C PRO A 280 9.35 -0.84 18.05
N ALA A 281 8.80 0.12 18.78
CA ALA A 281 8.27 1.35 18.23
C ALA A 281 8.74 2.56 19.06
N PHE A 282 8.71 3.74 18.45
CA PHE A 282 8.86 5.00 19.14
C PHE A 282 7.72 5.18 20.15
N PRO A 283 7.99 5.79 21.32
CA PRO A 283 6.96 6.10 22.31
C PRO A 283 5.88 7.04 21.74
#